data_AF-A0A9D7F1G4-F1
#
_entry.id   AF-A0A9D7F1G4-F1
#
_cell.length_a   1.000
_cell.length_b   1.000
_cell.length_c   1.000
_cell.angle_alpha   90.00
_cell.angle_beta   90.00
_cell.angle_gamma   90.00
#
_symmetry.space_group_name_H-M   'P 1'
#
loop_
_entity.id
_entity.type
_entity.pdbx_description
1 polymer ?
#
loop_
_entity_poly.entity_id
_entity_poly.type
_entity_poly.pdbx_seq_one_letter_code
_entity_poly.pdbx_strand_id
1 'polypeptide(L)'
;MLTATGGTSYQWYKDGILISGAVNATYSATLAGTYTVIIFNGTCSGPASNSSVITVGTTPTGTISPATASICSGGSQLLTATGGTSYQWYKDGILISGEVNVTYSATLAGTCTVIIFNGSCSGPASMQ
;
A
#
# COMPACT_ATOMS: atom_id res chain seq x y z
N MET A 1 -0.13 8.91 -11.22
CA MET A 1 -0.09 9.56 -12.55
C MET A 1 1.17 10.39 -12.60
N LEU A 2 2.01 10.19 -13.61
CA LEU A 2 3.24 10.94 -13.83
C LEU A 2 2.97 12.04 -14.87
N THR A 3 3.64 13.18 -14.72
CA THR A 3 3.46 14.34 -15.60
C THR A 3 4.81 14.93 -15.96
N ALA A 4 5.00 15.24 -17.24
CA ALA A 4 6.16 15.92 -17.80
C ALA A 4 5.70 17.15 -18.60
N THR A 5 6.51 18.21 -18.62
CA THR A 5 6.21 19.48 -19.31
C THR A 5 7.43 19.94 -20.11
N GLY A 6 7.28 20.97 -20.95
CA GLY A 6 8.41 21.61 -21.65
C GLY A 6 8.80 21.03 -23.01
N GLY A 7 7.98 20.16 -23.61
CA GLY A 7 8.19 19.64 -24.96
C GLY A 7 6.89 19.52 -25.76
N THR A 8 7.03 19.12 -27.03
CA THR A 8 5.92 18.87 -27.96
C THR A 8 5.58 17.39 -28.07
N SER A 9 6.51 16.49 -27.74
CA SER A 9 6.26 15.05 -27.60
C SER A 9 7.17 14.45 -26.54
N TYR A 10 6.81 13.24 -26.09
CA TYR A 10 7.44 12.58 -24.96
C TYR A 10 7.74 11.14 -25.32
N GLN A 11 8.62 10.50 -24.56
CA GLN A 11 8.76 9.05 -24.56
C GLN A 11 9.10 8.59 -23.16
N TRP A 12 8.23 7.79 -22.56
CA TRP A 12 8.44 7.23 -21.23
C TRP A 12 9.24 5.93 -21.26
N TYR A 13 10.02 5.73 -20.19
CA TYR A 13 10.82 4.55 -19.94
C TYR A 13 10.55 4.05 -18.52
N LYS A 14 10.63 2.72 -18.33
CA LYS A 14 10.58 2.05 -17.04
C LYS A 14 11.88 1.28 -16.85
N ASP A 15 12.62 1.57 -15.78
CA ASP A 15 13.90 0.91 -15.46
C ASP A 15 14.88 0.95 -16.65
N GLY A 16 14.87 2.05 -17.41
CA GLY A 16 15.66 2.23 -18.63
C GLY A 16 15.10 1.57 -19.90
N ILE A 17 14.01 0.81 -19.79
CA ILE A 17 13.36 0.12 -20.92
C ILE A 17 12.24 0.99 -21.50
N LEU A 18 12.18 1.08 -22.82
CA LEU A 18 11.16 1.81 -23.57
C LEU A 18 9.75 1.29 -23.26
N ILE A 19 8.82 2.20 -22.91
CA ILE A 19 7.39 1.88 -22.83
C ILE A 19 6.75 2.26 -24.17
N SER A 20 6.51 1.26 -25.02
CA SER A 20 5.96 1.48 -26.36
C SER A 20 4.62 2.23 -26.32
N GLY A 21 4.49 3.28 -27.14
CA GLY A 21 3.27 4.09 -27.25
C GLY A 21 3.06 5.12 -26.13
N ALA A 22 3.93 5.17 -25.12
CA ALA A 22 3.86 6.16 -24.05
C ALA A 22 4.49 7.49 -24.51
N VAL A 23 3.78 8.22 -25.37
CA VAL A 23 4.26 9.46 -26.01
C VAL A 23 3.58 10.75 -25.53
N ASN A 24 2.67 10.62 -24.57
CA ASN A 24 1.94 11.74 -23.99
C ASN A 24 2.72 12.41 -22.85
N ALA A 25 2.38 13.66 -22.57
CA ALA A 25 2.91 14.42 -21.43
C ALA A 25 2.62 13.76 -20.08
N THR A 26 1.55 12.95 -20.02
CA THR A 26 1.15 12.20 -18.82
C THR A 26 1.26 10.70 -19.06
N TYR A 27 1.57 9.96 -17.98
CA TYR A 27 1.62 8.51 -17.99
C TYR A 27 1.02 7.91 -16.71
N SER A 28 0.08 6.98 -16.89
CA SER A 28 -0.56 6.23 -15.81
C SER A 28 0.22 4.95 -15.52
N ALA A 29 1.26 5.07 -14.70
CA ALA A 29 2.03 3.93 -14.24
C ALA A 29 1.24 3.05 -13.26
N THR A 30 1.19 1.75 -13.55
CA THR A 30 0.49 0.73 -12.75
C THR A 30 1.46 -0.28 -12.11
N LEU A 31 2.72 -0.29 -12.54
CA LEU A 31 3.74 -1.22 -12.06
C LEU A 31 4.85 -0.47 -11.32
N ALA A 32 5.45 -1.14 -10.33
CA ALA A 32 6.64 -0.64 -9.64
C ALA A 32 7.80 -0.54 -10.63
N GLY A 33 8.59 0.51 -10.49
CA GLY A 33 9.79 0.76 -11.28
C GLY A 33 10.20 2.23 -11.22
N THR A 34 11.39 2.51 -11.71
CA THR A 34 11.88 3.87 -11.91
C THR A 34 11.41 4.36 -13.27
N TYR A 35 10.61 5.42 -13.30
CA TYR A 35 10.12 6.02 -14.54
C TYR A 35 10.94 7.26 -14.89
N THR A 36 11.42 7.28 -16.12
CA THR A 36 12.09 8.43 -16.73
C THR A 36 11.39 8.79 -18.03
N VAL A 37 11.59 10.01 -18.50
CA VAL A 37 10.97 10.50 -19.74
C VAL A 37 12.01 11.27 -20.54
N ILE A 38 12.03 11.02 -21.84
CA ILE A 38 12.72 11.87 -22.81
C ILE A 38 11.70 12.84 -23.38
N ILE A 39 12.04 14.12 -23.36
CA ILE A 39 11.22 15.21 -23.85
C ILE A 39 11.79 15.65 -25.19
N PHE A 40 10.92 15.74 -26.19
CA PHE A 40 11.26 16.21 -27.53
C PHE A 40 10.63 17.58 -27.77
N ASN A 41 11.40 18.49 -28.36
CA ASN A 41 10.94 19.80 -28.78
C ASN A 41 11.57 20.13 -30.14
N GLY A 42 10.84 19.85 -31.22
CA GLY A 42 11.38 19.90 -32.58
C GLY A 42 12.49 18.88 -32.78
N THR A 43 13.67 19.33 -33.22
CA THR A 43 14.86 18.47 -33.41
C THR A 43 15.66 18.24 -32.13
N CYS A 44 15.34 18.95 -31.05
CA CYS A 44 16.02 18.82 -29.77
C CYS A 44 15.34 17.75 -28.92
N SER A 45 16.15 16.92 -28.24
CA SER A 45 15.67 15.93 -27.29
C SER A 45 16.58 15.87 -26.07
N GLY A 46 16.00 15.66 -24.89
CA GLY A 46 16.76 15.46 -23.66
C GLY A 46 15.95 14.74 -22.59
N PRO A 47 16.60 14.06 -21.63
CA PRO A 47 15.91 13.49 -20.48
C PRO A 47 15.35 14.61 -19.61
N ALA A 48 14.20 14.36 -18.96
CA ALA A 48 13.76 15.22 -17.87
C ALA A 48 14.81 15.23 -16.74
N SER A 49 14.96 16.37 -16.07
CA SER A 49 15.90 16.54 -14.96
C SER A 49 15.53 15.74 -13.70
N ASN A 50 14.27 15.31 -13.60
CA ASN A 50 13.74 14.50 -12.50
C ASN A 50 13.32 13.11 -12.97
N SER A 51 13.52 12.12 -12.11
CA SER A 51 12.95 10.78 -12.23
C SER A 51 11.87 10.58 -11.17
N SER A 52 10.87 9.75 -11.46
CA SER A 52 9.85 9.35 -10.48
C SER A 52 9.98 7.86 -10.19
N VAL A 53 10.30 7.53 -8.94
CA VAL A 53 10.31 6.14 -8.47
C VAL A 53 8.90 5.79 -8.02
N ILE A 54 8.31 4.77 -8.65
CA ILE A 54 7.04 4.21 -8.22
C ILE A 54 7.34 2.87 -7.55
N THR A 55 6.95 2.75 -6.30
CA THR A 55 6.95 1.48 -5.58
C THR A 55 5.53 0.91 -5.61
N VAL A 56 5.40 -0.40 -5.89
CA VAL A 56 4.17 -1.13 -5.60
C VAL A 56 4.35 -1.69 -4.21
N GLY A 57 3.48 -1.26 -3.30
CA GLY A 57 3.37 -1.92 -2.00
C GLY A 57 2.83 -3.33 -2.21
N THR A 58 3.37 -4.30 -1.49
CA THR A 58 2.75 -5.62 -1.41
C THR A 58 1.57 -5.54 -0.45
N THR A 59 0.47 -6.20 -0.80
CA THR A 59 -0.63 -6.41 0.14
C THR A 59 -0.07 -7.15 1.36
N PRO A 60 -0.17 -6.58 2.57
CA PRO A 60 0.31 -7.26 3.75
C PRO A 60 -0.57 -8.49 4.03
N THR A 61 0.08 -9.57 4.47
CA THR A 61 -0.58 -10.77 4.96
C THR A 61 -0.07 -11.03 6.37
N GLY A 62 -0.96 -11.36 7.30
CA GLY A 62 -0.58 -11.62 8.68
C GLY A 62 -1.59 -12.47 9.41
N THR A 63 -1.26 -12.76 10.66
CA THR A 63 -2.08 -13.62 11.53
C THR A 63 -2.51 -12.93 12.80
N ILE A 64 -3.64 -13.35 13.37
CA ILE A 64 -4.07 -13.00 14.74
C ILE A 64 -3.80 -14.19 15.66
N SER A 65 -3.18 -13.94 16.82
CA SER A 65 -2.97 -14.93 17.87
C SER A 65 -3.45 -14.43 19.24
N PRO A 66 -4.11 -15.28 20.05
CA PRO A 66 -4.55 -16.65 19.71
C PRO A 66 -5.75 -16.64 18.74
N ALA A 67 -5.92 -17.69 17.93
CA ALA A 67 -7.09 -17.81 17.03
C ALA A 67 -8.43 -17.88 17.78
N THR A 68 -8.42 -18.46 18.98
CA THR A 68 -9.58 -18.52 19.85
C THR A 68 -9.21 -18.04 21.24
N ALA A 69 -10.04 -17.16 21.78
CA ALA A 69 -9.91 -16.58 23.10
C ALA A 69 -11.17 -16.83 23.91
N SER A 70 -11.03 -17.23 25.17
CA SER A 70 -12.14 -17.27 26.13
C SER A 70 -11.89 -16.23 27.21
N ILE A 71 -12.86 -15.36 27.45
CA ILE A 71 -12.76 -14.27 28.41
C ILE A 71 -13.78 -14.53 29.52
N CYS A 72 -13.35 -14.49 30.79
CA CYS A 72 -14.25 -14.53 31.95
C CYS A 72 -14.99 -13.18 32.11
N SER A 73 -16.09 -13.15 32.87
CA SER A 73 -16.79 -11.88 33.16
C SER A 73 -15.83 -10.86 33.77
N GLY A 74 -15.68 -9.70 33.11
CA GLY A 74 -14.75 -8.64 33.51
C GLY A 74 -13.27 -8.89 33.18
N GLY A 75 -12.95 -10.01 32.52
CA GLY A 75 -11.60 -10.30 32.03
C GLY A 75 -11.30 -9.60 30.71
N SER A 76 -10.05 -9.76 30.27
CA SER A 76 -9.65 -9.43 28.90
C SER A 76 -8.74 -10.51 28.34
N GLN A 77 -8.69 -10.60 27.01
CA GLN A 77 -7.67 -11.35 26.30
C GLN A 77 -6.88 -10.41 25.40
N LEU A 78 -5.55 -10.53 25.47
CA LEU A 78 -4.67 -9.84 24.54
C LEU A 78 -4.63 -10.61 23.22
N LEU A 79 -5.00 -9.94 22.13
CA LEU A 79 -4.82 -10.38 20.76
C LEU A 79 -3.58 -9.69 20.18
N THR A 80 -2.80 -10.43 19.40
CA THR A 80 -1.60 -9.90 18.72
C THR A 80 -1.72 -10.17 17.22
N ALA A 81 -1.54 -9.12 16.42
CA ALA A 81 -1.48 -9.19 14.97
C ALA A 81 -0.02 -9.22 14.47
N THR A 82 0.21 -9.75 13.27
CA THR A 82 1.52 -9.72 12.60
C THR A 82 1.37 -9.23 11.16
N GLY A 83 2.49 -9.04 10.44
CA GLY A 83 2.47 -8.93 8.97
C GLY A 83 2.40 -7.52 8.38
N GLY A 84 2.41 -6.44 9.17
CA GLY A 84 2.49 -5.08 8.63
C GLY A 84 3.04 -4.02 9.57
N THR A 85 2.96 -2.77 9.12
CA THR A 85 3.54 -1.60 9.79
C THR A 85 2.53 -0.83 10.63
N SER A 86 1.24 -0.92 10.30
CA SER A 86 0.15 -0.39 11.12
C SER A 86 -1.09 -1.28 10.99
N TYR A 87 -2.02 -1.11 11.93
CA TYR A 87 -3.15 -2.01 12.13
C TYR A 87 -4.43 -1.19 12.30
N GLN A 88 -5.58 -1.81 12.06
CA GLN A 88 -6.88 -1.29 12.48
C GLN A 88 -7.77 -2.45 12.87
N TRP A 89 -8.18 -2.48 14.14
CA TRP A 89 -9.01 -3.54 14.70
C TRP A 89 -10.50 -3.27 14.47
N TYR A 90 -11.23 -4.36 14.29
CA TYR A 90 -12.68 -4.41 14.13
C TYR A 90 -13.26 -5.48 15.04
N LYS A 91 -14.46 -5.24 15.55
CA LYS A 91 -15.24 -6.22 16.29
C LYS A 91 -16.57 -6.41 15.61
N ASP A 92 -16.89 -7.65 15.25
CA ASP A 92 -18.13 -8.01 14.55
C ASP A 92 -18.36 -7.15 13.28
N GLY A 93 -17.26 -6.81 12.60
CA GLY A 93 -17.25 -5.93 11.42
C GLY A 93 -17.32 -4.42 11.71
N ILE A 94 -17.45 -4.01 12.97
CA ILE A 94 -17.52 -2.60 13.40
C ILE A 94 -16.13 -2.10 13.75
N LEU A 95 -15.78 -0.91 13.23
CA LEU A 95 -14.52 -0.23 13.50
C LEU A 95 -14.35 0.07 15.00
N ILE A 96 -13.21 -0.31 15.57
CA ILE A 96 -12.84 0.08 16.93
C ILE A 96 -11.92 1.30 16.82
N SER A 97 -12.49 2.49 17.02
CA SER A 97 -11.77 3.75 16.85
C SER A 97 -10.55 3.84 17.76
N GLY A 98 -9.39 4.20 17.20
CA GLY A 98 -8.13 4.38 17.93
C GLY A 98 -7.32 3.10 18.18
N GLU A 99 -7.88 1.92 17.90
CA GLU A 99 -7.15 0.65 18.02
C GLU A 99 -6.29 0.40 16.77
N VAL A 100 -5.11 1.02 16.76
CA VAL A 100 -4.15 0.96 15.64
C VAL A 100 -2.84 0.25 15.98
N ASN A 101 -2.75 -0.30 17.19
CA ASN A 101 -1.57 -1.00 17.69
C ASN A 101 -1.52 -2.44 17.18
N VAL A 102 -0.31 -3.01 17.24
CA VAL A 102 -0.08 -4.44 16.93
C VAL A 102 -0.83 -5.38 17.87
N THR A 103 -1.17 -4.91 19.07
CA THR A 103 -1.97 -5.64 20.06
C THR A 103 -3.31 -4.96 20.32
N TYR A 104 -4.30 -5.76 20.70
CA TYR A 104 -5.63 -5.30 21.13
C TYR A 104 -6.11 -6.09 22.35
N SER A 105 -6.61 -5.40 23.37
CA SER A 105 -7.14 -6.01 24.60
C SER A 105 -8.65 -6.19 24.47
N ALA A 106 -9.08 -7.37 24.02
CA ALA A 106 -10.49 -7.71 23.88
C ALA A 106 -11.12 -7.95 25.26
N THR A 107 -12.18 -7.21 25.60
CA THR A 107 -12.91 -7.31 26.88
C THR A 107 -14.33 -7.88 26.72
N LEU A 108 -14.79 -8.04 25.48
CA LEU A 108 -16.13 -8.49 25.15
C LEU A 108 -16.05 -9.61 24.13
N ALA A 109 -16.91 -10.61 24.27
CA ALA A 109 -17.07 -11.67 23.27
C ALA A 109 -17.51 -11.09 21.92
N GLY A 110 -17.01 -11.70 20.84
CA GLY A 110 -17.28 -11.30 19.45
C GLY A 110 -16.15 -11.76 18.53
N THR A 111 -16.36 -11.58 17.23
CA THR A 111 -15.34 -11.89 16.22
C THR A 111 -14.44 -10.68 16.05
N CYS A 112 -13.15 -10.83 16.39
CA CYS A 112 -12.16 -9.79 16.17
C CYS A 112 -11.47 -10.02 14.82
N THR A 113 -11.45 -8.98 13.98
CA THR A 113 -10.67 -8.96 12.74
C THR A 113 -9.75 -7.75 12.75
N VAL A 114 -8.66 -7.82 11.98
CA VAL A 114 -7.71 -6.71 11.85
C VAL A 114 -7.38 -6.50 10.38
N ILE A 115 -7.40 -5.25 9.96
CA ILE A 115 -6.84 -4.82 8.68
C ILE A 115 -5.41 -4.39 8.95
N ILE A 116 -4.48 -4.98 8.20
CA ILE A 116 -3.06 -4.69 8.25
C ILE A 116 -2.72 -3.73 7.12
N PHE A 117 -1.80 -2.80 7.37
CA PHE A 117 -1.31 -1.85 6.38
C PHE A 117 0.20 -1.95 6.22
N ASN A 118 0.68 -1.76 4.98
CA ASN A 118 2.08 -1.60 4.63
C ASN A 118 2.20 -0.48 3.60
N GLY A 119 2.52 0.74 4.06
CA GLY A 119 2.39 1.95 3.25
C GLY A 119 0.92 2.24 2.87
N SER A 120 0.64 2.38 1.58
CA SER A 120 -0.72 2.60 1.05
C SER A 120 -1.51 1.32 0.81
N CYS A 121 -0.89 0.14 0.94
CA CYS A 121 -1.53 -1.14 0.71
C CYS A 121 -2.11 -1.70 2.01
N SER A 122 -3.29 -2.31 1.94
CA SER A 122 -3.94 -2.97 3.08
C SER A 122 -4.46 -4.36 2.74
N GLY A 123 -4.50 -5.24 3.74
CA GLY A 123 -4.96 -6.61 3.62
C GLY A 123 -5.50 -7.15 4.95
N PRO A 124 -6.42 -8.13 4.93
CA PRO A 124 -6.91 -8.75 6.17
C PRO A 124 -5.84 -9.65 6.79
N ALA A 125 -5.81 -9.73 8.12
CA ALA A 125 -5.16 -10.86 8.79
C ALA A 125 -6.08 -12.08 8.83
N SER A 126 -5.51 -13.28 8.73
CA SER A 126 -6.22 -14.53 8.99
C SER A 126 -6.04 -14.98 10.44
N MET A 127 -6.97 -15.76 10.98
CA MET A 127 -6.72 -16.47 12.25
C MET A 127 -5.75 -17.63 11.99
N GLN A 128 -4.82 -17.90 12.92
CA GLN A 128 -3.83 -18.97 12.81
C GLN A 128 -4.20 -20.20 13.64
#